data_AF-A0A960XFW5-F1
#
_entry.id   AF-A0A960XFW5-F1
#
_cell.length_a   1.000
_cell.length_b   1.000
_cell.length_c   1.000
_cell.angle_alpha   90.00
_cell.angle_beta   90.00
_cell.angle_gamma   90.00
#
_symmetry.space_group_name_H-M   'P 1'
#
loop_
_entity.id
_entity.type
_entity.pdbx_description
1 polymer ?
#
loop_
_entity_poly.entity_id
_entity_poly.type
_entity_poly.pdbx_seq_one_letter_code
_entity_poly.pdbx_strand_id
1 'polypeptide(L)'
;MAPTRDVGYWFEWILRLILAAFFVSAGVIKILDPKSLVAAIETYQVLPYRLSFLLAFFLPWVEVVAGVGILLKKLYRGSLFSIAGLLVLFIIALAQGWFRGLDVTCGCFGGASHENQTNYGWLILRDLLLLVVVGTLWIRQAQEDRQ
;
A
#
# COMPACT_ATOMS: atom_id res chain seq x y z
N MET A 1 26.97 -7.98 -29.69
CA MET A 1 27.08 -8.76 -28.44
C MET A 1 25.99 -8.26 -27.50
N ALA A 2 24.84 -8.94 -27.47
CA ALA A 2 23.71 -8.52 -26.65
C ALA A 2 24.04 -8.82 -25.17
N PRO A 3 23.92 -7.85 -24.26
CA PRO A 3 24.18 -8.10 -22.85
C PRO A 3 23.08 -8.99 -22.29
N THR A 4 23.45 -10.20 -21.88
CA THR A 4 22.60 -11.14 -21.12
C THR A 4 22.28 -10.56 -19.75
N ARG A 5 21.26 -9.71 -19.69
CA ARG A 5 20.68 -9.12 -18.47
C ARG A 5 19.37 -9.84 -18.13
N ASP A 6 19.33 -11.17 -18.17
CA ASP A 6 18.08 -11.85 -18.54
C ASP A 6 17.19 -12.40 -17.41
N VAL A 7 17.60 -12.42 -16.14
CA VAL A 7 16.70 -12.94 -15.06
C VAL A 7 16.50 -11.93 -13.94
N GLY A 8 17.56 -11.30 -13.45
CA GLY A 8 17.48 -10.34 -12.35
C GLY A 8 16.64 -9.10 -12.66
N TYR A 9 16.79 -8.55 -13.87
CA TYR A 9 16.06 -7.38 -14.33
C TYR A 9 14.58 -7.68 -14.56
N TRP A 10 14.24 -8.79 -15.24
CA TRP A 10 12.85 -9.18 -15.46
C TRP A 10 12.11 -9.43 -14.16
N PHE A 11 12.76 -10.12 -13.22
CA PHE A 11 12.20 -10.33 -11.88
C PHE A 11 11.90 -9.01 -11.17
N GLU A 12 12.83 -8.05 -11.22
CA GLU A 12 12.63 -6.74 -10.60
C GLU A 12 11.50 -5.94 -11.24
N TRP A 13 11.42 -5.93 -12.57
CA TRP A 13 10.34 -5.27 -13.30
C TRP A 13 8.98 -5.87 -12.96
N ILE A 14 8.88 -7.20 -12.84
CA ILE A 14 7.65 -7.87 -12.42
C ILE A 14 7.23 -7.43 -11.01
N LEU A 15 8.16 -7.40 -10.05
CA LEU A 15 7.86 -6.93 -8.69
C LEU A 15 7.38 -5.47 -8.67
N ARG A 16 8.02 -4.59 -9.45
CA ARG A 16 7.60 -3.19 -9.60
C ARG A 16 6.19 -3.09 -10.19
N LEU A 17 5.86 -3.90 -11.20
CA LEU A 17 4.53 -3.93 -11.81
C LEU A 17 3.47 -4.43 -10.83
N ILE A 18 3.77 -5.47 -10.05
CA ILE A 18 2.84 -5.99 -9.01
C ILE A 18 2.56 -4.91 -7.97
N LEU A 19 3.60 -4.24 -7.45
CA LEU A 19 3.44 -3.14 -6.49
C LEU A 19 2.66 -1.97 -7.09
N ALA A 20 2.98 -1.56 -8.32
CA ALA A 20 2.28 -0.48 -9.01
C ALA A 20 0.79 -0.83 -9.18
N ALA A 21 0.48 -2.01 -9.70
CA ALA A 21 -0.90 -2.45 -9.91
C ALA A 21 -1.66 -2.49 -8.58
N PHE A 22 -1.06 -3.01 -7.51
CA PHE A 22 -1.69 -3.08 -6.20
C PHE A 22 -2.00 -1.69 -5.62
N PHE A 23 -1.01 -0.79 -5.56
CA PHE A 23 -1.20 0.53 -4.96
C PHE A 23 -2.07 1.46 -5.80
N VAL A 24 -1.94 1.41 -7.14
CA VAL A 24 -2.78 2.21 -8.03
C VAL A 24 -4.23 1.74 -7.97
N SER A 25 -4.49 0.44 -8.05
CA SER A 25 -5.86 -0.07 -7.97
C SER A 25 -6.49 0.24 -6.62
N ALA A 26 -5.78 0.00 -5.51
CA ALA A 26 -6.25 0.32 -4.16
C ALA A 26 -6.56 1.81 -3.98
N GLY A 27 -5.65 2.69 -4.45
CA GLY A 27 -5.84 4.14 -4.38
C GLY A 27 -7.01 4.62 -5.25
N VAL A 28 -7.14 4.11 -6.48
CA VAL A 28 -8.27 4.47 -7.36
C VAL A 28 -9.61 4.07 -6.76
N ILE A 29 -9.73 2.86 -6.21
CA ILE A 29 -10.97 2.40 -5.55
C ILE A 29 -11.37 3.36 -4.41
N LYS A 30 -10.39 3.81 -3.63
CA LYS A 30 -10.62 4.77 -2.53
C LYS A 30 -10.97 6.18 -3.00
N ILE A 31 -10.44 6.62 -4.15
CA ILE A 31 -10.78 7.91 -4.77
C ILE A 31 -12.22 7.90 -5.28
N LEU A 32 -12.69 6.76 -5.81
CA LEU A 32 -14.05 6.62 -6.33
C LEU A 32 -15.11 6.65 -5.23
N ASP A 33 -14.77 6.19 -4.02
CA ASP A 33 -15.67 6.24 -2.86
C ASP A 33 -14.96 6.75 -1.59
N PRO A 34 -14.72 8.07 -1.49
CA PRO A 34 -14.07 8.66 -0.32
C PRO A 34 -14.97 8.62 0.92
N LYS A 35 -16.29 8.50 0.75
CA LYS A 35 -17.24 8.46 1.87
C LYS A 35 -17.10 7.16 2.67
N SER A 36 -16.98 6.03 1.98
CA SER A 36 -16.73 4.75 2.67
C SER A 36 -15.35 4.72 3.33
N LEU A 37 -14.35 5.36 2.75
CA LEU A 37 -13.03 5.49 3.38
C LEU A 37 -13.07 6.32 4.67
N VAL A 38 -13.79 7.45 4.69
CA VAL A 38 -13.99 8.24 5.92
C VAL A 38 -14.65 7.37 6.98
N ALA A 39 -15.77 6.72 6.66
CA ALA A 39 -16.49 5.86 7.60
C ALA A 39 -15.58 4.74 8.15
N ALA A 40 -14.78 4.10 7.28
CA ALA A 40 -13.83 3.08 7.69
C ALA A 40 -12.74 3.61 8.64
N ILE A 41 -12.21 4.82 8.40
CA ILE A 41 -11.24 5.46 9.29
C ILE A 41 -11.87 5.81 10.64
N GLU A 42 -13.12 6.29 10.64
CA GLU A 42 -13.83 6.65 11.86
C GLU A 42 -14.13 5.45 12.76
N THR A 43 -14.30 4.25 12.20
CA THR A 43 -14.45 3.01 12.97
C THR A 43 -13.25 2.75 13.89
N TYR A 44 -12.04 3.20 13.52
CA TYR A 44 -10.87 3.05 14.39
C TYR A 44 -10.93 3.93 15.65
N GLN A 45 -11.75 4.98 15.65
CA GLN A 45 -11.92 5.93 16.77
C GLN A 45 -10.59 6.51 17.30
N VAL A 46 -9.57 6.62 16.44
CA VAL A 46 -8.24 7.17 16.80
C VAL A 46 -8.15 8.67 16.56
N LEU A 47 -8.95 9.19 15.62
CA LEU A 47 -8.79 10.54 15.06
C LEU A 47 -10.12 11.30 15.07
N PRO A 48 -10.09 12.64 15.22
CA PRO A 48 -11.28 13.46 15.07
C PRO A 48 -11.73 13.53 13.60
N TYR A 49 -13.03 13.71 13.36
CA TYR A 49 -13.65 13.73 12.03
C TYR A 49 -12.88 14.54 10.97
N ARG A 50 -12.40 15.74 11.32
CA ARG A 50 -11.64 16.61 10.40
C ARG A 50 -10.35 15.95 9.89
N LEU A 51 -9.64 15.22 10.75
CA LEU A 51 -8.41 14.50 10.37
C LEU A 51 -8.75 13.24 9.57
N SER A 52 -9.82 12.53 9.92
CA SER A 52 -10.30 11.38 9.15
C SER A 52 -10.66 11.77 7.72
N PHE A 53 -11.33 12.91 7.54
CA PHE A 53 -11.63 13.47 6.22
C PHE A 53 -10.36 13.85 5.44
N LEU A 54 -9.41 14.52 6.09
CA LEU A 54 -8.16 14.93 5.45
C LEU A 54 -7.34 13.70 5.00
N LEU A 55 -7.23 12.69 5.86
CA LEU A 55 -6.56 11.43 5.52
C LEU A 55 -7.28 10.69 4.40
N ALA A 56 -8.61 10.55 4.48
CA ALA A 56 -9.39 9.91 3.42
C ALA A 56 -9.22 10.61 2.07
N PHE A 57 -9.03 11.93 2.07
CA PHE A 57 -8.77 12.68 0.84
C PHE A 57 -7.34 12.51 0.34
N PHE A 58 -6.32 12.72 1.17
CA PHE A 58 -4.91 12.75 0.73
C PHE A 58 -4.29 11.36 0.55
N LEU A 59 -4.61 10.41 1.42
CA LEU A 59 -3.99 9.08 1.44
C LEU A 59 -4.12 8.36 0.09
N PRO A 60 -5.31 8.31 -0.57
CA PRO A 60 -5.44 7.62 -1.85
C PRO A 60 -4.59 8.24 -2.96
N TRP A 61 -4.42 9.56 -2.98
CA TRP A 61 -3.54 10.22 -3.95
C TRP A 61 -2.08 9.84 -3.74
N VAL A 62 -1.64 9.74 -2.48
CA VAL A 62 -0.28 9.29 -2.16
C VAL A 62 -0.07 7.85 -2.62
N GLU A 63 -1.06 6.96 -2.44
CA GLU A 63 -1.00 5.58 -2.94
C GLU A 63 -0.85 5.52 -4.46
N VAL A 64 -1.68 6.25 -5.20
CA VAL A 64 -1.63 6.27 -6.67
C VAL A 64 -0.31 6.87 -7.17
N VAL A 65 0.11 8.02 -6.63
CA VAL A 65 1.35 8.69 -7.03
C VAL A 65 2.56 7.82 -6.72
N ALA A 66 2.61 7.18 -5.55
CA ALA A 66 3.70 6.29 -5.19
C ALA A 66 3.71 5.04 -6.08
N GLY A 67 2.54 4.45 -6.35
CA GLY A 67 2.36 3.29 -7.23
C GLY A 67 2.76 3.56 -8.68
N VAL A 68 2.40 4.71 -9.26
CA VAL A 68 2.87 5.11 -10.60
C VAL A 68 4.36 5.46 -10.58
N GLY A 69 4.80 6.17 -9.54
CA GLY A 69 6.18 6.64 -9.44
C GLY A 69 7.22 5.52 -9.31
N ILE A 70 6.84 4.32 -8.85
CA ILE A 70 7.77 3.16 -8.79
C ILE A 70 8.16 2.66 -10.20
N LEU A 71 7.37 2.98 -11.22
CA LEU A 71 7.67 2.69 -12.62
C LEU A 71 8.60 3.75 -13.25
N LEU A 72 8.70 4.92 -12.62
CA LEU A 72 9.48 6.06 -13.12
C LEU A 72 10.84 6.11 -12.43
N LYS A 73 11.94 6.01 -13.20
CA LYS A 73 13.31 6.04 -12.67
C LYS A 73 13.61 7.23 -11.75
N LYS A 74 13.10 8.42 -12.08
CA LYS A 74 13.32 9.65 -11.30
C LYS A 74 12.65 9.64 -9.93
N LEU A 75 11.49 9.01 -9.81
CA LEU A 75 10.69 8.99 -8.58
C LEU A 75 10.87 7.69 -7.77
N TYR A 76 11.57 6.71 -8.33
CA TYR A 76 11.70 5.36 -7.78
C TYR A 76 12.06 5.32 -6.28
N ARG A 77 13.09 6.07 -5.85
CA ARG A 77 13.49 6.13 -4.42
C ARG A 77 12.38 6.68 -3.52
N GLY A 78 11.76 7.78 -3.95
CA GLY A 78 10.67 8.42 -3.20
C GLY A 78 9.42 7.55 -3.15
N SER A 79 9.11 6.86 -4.24
CA SER A 79 8.01 5.90 -4.31
C SER A 79 8.21 4.69 -3.41
N LEU A 80 9.40 4.08 -3.39
CA LEU A 80 9.69 2.98 -2.47
C LEU A 80 9.54 3.41 -1.01
N PHE A 81 10.05 4.59 -0.65
CA PHE A 81 9.91 5.12 0.71
C PHE A 81 8.44 5.36 1.07
N SER A 82 7.68 5.95 0.16
CA SER A 82 6.25 6.23 0.36
C SER A 82 5.45 4.94 0.51
N ILE A 83 5.69 3.95 -0.35
CA ILE A 83 5.04 2.63 -0.29
C ILE A 83 5.37 1.92 1.02
N ALA A 84 6.65 1.90 1.44
CA ALA A 84 7.05 1.31 2.71
C ALA A 84 6.33 1.98 3.89
N GLY A 85 6.29 3.32 3.91
CA GLY A 85 5.56 4.08 4.92
C GLY A 85 4.07 3.76 4.96
N LEU A 86 3.42 3.69 3.80
CA LEU A 86 2.01 3.33 3.67
C LEU A 86 1.73 1.91 4.20
N LEU A 87 2.56 0.92 3.85
CA LEU A 87 2.44 -0.45 4.34
C LEU A 87 2.58 -0.52 5.86
N VAL A 88 3.57 0.16 6.43
CA VAL A 88 3.76 0.20 7.88
C VAL A 88 2.55 0.86 8.56
N LEU A 89 2.03 1.96 8.02
CA LEU A 89 0.84 2.62 8.54
C LEU A 89 -0.39 1.69 8.49
N PHE A 90 -0.60 0.95 7.40
CA PHE A 90 -1.69 -0.01 7.30
C PHE A 90 -1.55 -1.19 8.26
N ILE A 91 -0.36 -1.76 8.39
CA ILE A 91 -0.10 -2.83 9.35
C ILE A 91 -0.41 -2.36 10.78
N ILE A 92 0.03 -1.14 11.16
CA ILE A 92 -0.24 -0.58 12.49
C ILE A 92 -1.74 -0.37 12.69
N ALA A 93 -2.44 0.21 11.71
CA ALA A 93 -3.88 0.41 11.78
C ALA A 93 -4.64 -0.92 11.94
N LEU A 94 -4.33 -1.91 11.09
CA LEU A 94 -4.93 -3.25 11.13
C LEU A 94 -4.65 -3.97 12.45
N ALA A 95 -3.40 -3.96 12.92
CA ALA A 95 -3.02 -4.57 14.19
C ALA A 95 -3.77 -3.91 15.35
N GLN A 96 -3.84 -2.57 15.39
CA GLN A 96 -4.60 -1.84 16.40
C GLN A 96 -6.09 -2.21 16.35
N GLY A 97 -6.69 -2.27 15.17
CA GLY A 97 -8.09 -2.67 14.97
C GLY A 97 -8.36 -4.07 15.50
N TRP A 98 -7.46 -5.02 15.20
CA TRP A 98 -7.53 -6.39 15.69
C TRP A 98 -7.41 -6.47 17.22
N PHE A 99 -6.46 -5.76 17.83
CA PHE A 99 -6.30 -5.72 19.29
C PHE A 99 -7.52 -5.12 20.02
N ARG A 100 -8.26 -4.20 19.39
CA ARG A 100 -9.48 -3.61 19.96
C ARG A 100 -10.74 -4.42 19.64
N GLY A 101 -10.64 -5.50 18.85
CA GLY A 101 -11.79 -6.30 18.43
C GLY A 101 -12.82 -5.52 17.62
N LEU A 102 -12.38 -4.48 16.90
CA LEU A 102 -13.27 -3.70 16.04
C LEU A 102 -13.72 -4.57 14.87
N ASP A 103 -14.94 -4.37 14.37
CA ASP A 103 -15.41 -5.01 13.14
C ASP A 103 -15.24 -3.99 12.01
N VAL A 104 -13.99 -3.76 11.57
CA VAL A 104 -13.76 -2.89 10.42
C VAL A 104 -14.12 -3.63 9.16
N THR A 105 -15.12 -3.13 8.44
CA THR A 105 -15.31 -3.40 7.02
C THR A 105 -14.13 -2.75 6.29
N CYS A 106 -13.05 -3.50 6.07
CA CYS A 106 -11.83 -2.93 5.51
C CYS A 106 -12.08 -2.57 4.03
N GLY A 107 -12.39 -1.30 3.77
CA GLY A 107 -12.72 -0.70 2.48
C GLY A 107 -11.61 -0.71 1.42
N CYS A 108 -10.64 -1.64 1.51
CA CYS A 108 -9.63 -1.85 0.46
C CYS A 108 -10.24 -2.20 -0.90
N PHE A 109 -11.51 -2.64 -0.96
CA PHE A 109 -12.19 -3.07 -2.18
C PHE A 109 -13.63 -2.55 -2.32
N GLY A 110 -13.97 -1.39 -1.75
CA GLY A 110 -15.25 -0.69 -2.05
C GLY A 110 -16.52 -1.55 -1.90
N GLY A 111 -16.49 -2.59 -1.07
CA GLY A 111 -17.56 -3.56 -0.93
C GLY A 111 -18.12 -3.51 0.48
N ALA A 112 -19.30 -2.91 0.65
CA ALA A 112 -20.15 -3.14 1.80
C ALA A 112 -20.75 -4.55 1.71
N SER A 113 -19.93 -5.58 1.90
CA SER A 113 -20.43 -6.95 2.07
C SER A 113 -20.38 -7.32 3.55
N HIS A 114 -21.56 -7.30 4.16
CA HIS A 114 -21.86 -7.72 5.54
C HIS A 114 -21.60 -9.22 5.83
N GLU A 115 -20.81 -9.92 5.01
CA GLU A 115 -20.78 -11.40 5.02
C GLU A 115 -19.38 -12.02 5.10
N ASN A 116 -18.30 -11.23 4.97
CA ASN A 116 -16.94 -11.75 5.18
C ASN A 116 -16.32 -11.08 6.40
N GLN A 117 -16.19 -11.84 7.50
CA GLN A 117 -15.36 -11.47 8.63
C GLN A 117 -14.00 -10.99 8.10
N THR A 118 -13.59 -9.78 8.46
CA THR A 118 -12.30 -9.27 8.03
C THR A 118 -11.19 -10.14 8.62
N ASN A 119 -10.53 -10.91 7.75
CA ASN A 119 -9.41 -11.73 8.15
C ASN A 119 -8.18 -10.83 8.33
N TYR A 120 -8.07 -10.22 9.51
CA TYR A 120 -6.95 -9.38 9.91
C TYR A 120 -5.61 -10.08 9.71
N GLY A 121 -5.54 -11.39 10.01
CA GLY A 121 -4.34 -12.19 9.81
C GLY A 121 -3.88 -12.21 8.35
N TRP A 122 -4.81 -12.42 7.41
CA TRP A 122 -4.51 -12.38 5.98
C TRP A 122 -4.09 -10.98 5.49
N LEU A 123 -4.78 -9.94 5.95
CA LEU A 123 -4.48 -8.55 5.57
C LEU A 123 -3.08 -8.14 6.04
N ILE A 124 -2.74 -8.41 7.30
CA ILE A 124 -1.42 -8.12 7.87
C ILE A 124 -0.34 -8.94 7.16
N LEU A 125 -0.59 -10.24 6.91
CA LEU A 125 0.35 -11.09 6.18
C LEU A 125 0.64 -10.56 4.78
N ARG A 126 -0.40 -10.16 4.03
CA ARG A 126 -0.25 -9.56 2.70
C ARG A 126 0.60 -8.30 2.76
N ASP A 127 0.32 -7.40 3.70
CA ASP A 127 1.05 -6.13 3.81
C ASP A 127 2.51 -6.37 4.24
N LEU A 128 2.78 -7.36 5.11
CA LEU A 128 4.13 -7.80 5.44
C LEU A 128 4.87 -8.38 4.23
N LEU A 129 4.21 -9.21 3.42
CA LEU A 129 4.80 -9.76 2.18
C LEU A 129 5.16 -8.65 1.20
N LEU A 130 4.26 -7.68 1.00
CA LEU A 130 4.54 -6.51 0.16
C LEU A 130 5.69 -5.67 0.74
N LEU A 131 5.79 -5.54 2.07
CA LEU A 131 6.88 -4.82 2.72
C LEU A 131 8.23 -5.52 2.51
N VAL A 132 8.26 -6.85 2.56
CA VAL A 132 9.45 -7.64 2.21
C VAL A 132 9.83 -7.40 0.75
N VAL A 133 8.88 -7.41 -0.18
CA VAL A 133 9.16 -7.10 -1.61
C VAL A 133 9.80 -5.71 -1.74
N VAL A 134 9.23 -4.69 -1.11
CA VAL A 134 9.78 -3.32 -1.11
C VAL A 134 11.18 -3.29 -0.51
N GLY A 135 11.42 -4.02 0.59
CA GLY A 135 12.74 -4.15 1.20
C GLY A 135 13.78 -4.80 0.28
N THR A 136 13.40 -5.85 -0.47
CA THR A 136 14.31 -6.48 -1.43
C THR A 136 14.68 -5.53 -2.58
N LEU A 137 13.70 -4.75 -3.08
CA LEU A 137 13.93 -3.73 -4.10
C LEU A 137 14.83 -2.60 -3.58
N TRP A 138 14.63 -2.17 -2.33
CA TRP A 138 15.45 -1.15 -1.69
C TRP A 138 16.92 -1.59 -1.52
N ILE A 139 17.13 -2.82 -1.07
CA ILE A 139 18.50 -3.37 -0.89
C ILE A 139 19.21 -3.45 -2.23
N ARG A 140 18.54 -3.92 -3.29
CA ARG A 140 19.10 -3.98 -4.64
C ARG A 140 19.48 -2.60 -5.16
N GLN A 141 18.61 -1.62 -4.97
CA GLN A 141 18.92 -0.24 -5.34
C GLN A 141 20.15 0.30 -4.59
N ALA A 142 20.24 0.07 -3.28
CA ALA A 142 21.37 0.51 -2.48
C ALA A 142 22.69 -0.20 -2.82
N GLN A 143 22.63 -1.33 -3.54
CA GLN A 143 23.80 -2.00 -4.11
C GLN A 143 24.19 -1.36 -5.44
N GLU A 144 23.24 -1.07 -6.33
CA GLU A 144 23.47 -0.36 -7.59
C GLU A 144 24.05 1.04 -7.37
N ASP A 145 23.59 1.76 -6.34
CA ASP A 145 24.09 3.11 -6.00
C ASP A 145 25.52 3.12 -5.45
N ARG A 146 26.01 1.97 -4.99
CA ARG A 146 27.37 1.80 -4.42
C ARG A 146 28.42 1.36 -5.43
N GLN A 147 27.99 0.91 -6.60
CA GLN A 147 28.86 0.46 -7.70
C GLN A 147 29.14 1.62 -8.66
#